data_AF-A0A2G8LA56-F1
#
_entry.id   AF-A0A2G8LA56-F1
#
_cell.length_a   1.000
_cell.length_b   1.000
_cell.length_c   1.000
_cell.angle_alpha   90.00
_cell.angle_beta   90.00
_cell.angle_gamma   90.00
#
_symmetry.space_group_name_H-M   'P 1'
#
loop_
_entity.id
_entity.type
_entity.pdbx_description
1 polymer ?
#
loop_
_entity_poly.entity_id
_entity_poly.type
_entity_poly.pdbx_seq_one_letter_code
_entity_poly.pdbx_strand_id
1 'polypeptide(L)'
;MTSSSNTSQFRLTLLRVSEVLTNENVQDLAFLCEDISPARRELITNARELFAALQGHDLLSERKVNILIDWLDELRLLEASKLLKEYRTRYQDEASVERCLDHEDQTMKYFCLSCVSEICPDCLFSAHNPKTNCEVIKLTKISDQVSKHQQNLIQEIEAAETSSLSAKKFWKEKKDSLRNARQYARAKINEDSLILLEKAEKLKGDLKQEVDRKEVSDQKQLLEDIQEIQILDKELERLAKLKRKKTEKSSHGLQELIKGIKKIKSIQNQLDQQNEKLKTKPVDLLYRKIPNDGAFCSITVGMLIGSVIMSSIQILNIFDERQSSGGVLLICVDPEDSSKEYWRHLEQIGNHDDPVVMSNIDMYYDGKSHSLFAVGNTVFIVHPHLKWFSV
;
A
#
# COMPACT_ATOMS: atom_id res chain seq x y z
N MET A 1 -13.70 -73.22 -52.88
CA MET A 1 -13.56 -73.94 -51.60
C MET A 1 -12.16 -74.54 -51.54
N THR A 2 -11.34 -74.11 -50.58
CA THR A 2 -10.24 -74.85 -49.91
C THR A 2 -9.58 -73.87 -48.92
N SER A 3 -10.12 -73.81 -47.70
CA SER A 3 -9.58 -73.08 -46.56
C SER A 3 -8.35 -73.82 -46.01
N SER A 4 -7.13 -73.36 -46.32
CA SER A 4 -5.93 -73.79 -45.59
C SER A 4 -5.84 -73.00 -44.28
N SER A 5 -6.26 -73.62 -43.18
CA SER A 5 -6.17 -73.06 -41.84
C SER A 5 -4.71 -73.01 -41.36
N ASN A 6 -4.05 -71.86 -41.50
CA ASN A 6 -2.80 -71.56 -40.80
C ASN A 6 -3.12 -71.32 -39.31
N THR A 7 -3.03 -72.35 -38.48
CA THR A 7 -3.22 -72.26 -37.03
C THR A 7 -2.02 -71.51 -36.40
N SER A 8 -2.26 -70.44 -35.64
CA SER A 8 -1.17 -69.64 -35.02
C SER A 8 -0.34 -70.46 -34.04
N GLN A 9 0.94 -70.11 -33.88
CA GLN A 9 1.86 -70.82 -32.98
C GLN A 9 1.35 -70.83 -31.52
N PHE A 10 0.66 -69.76 -31.11
CA PHE A 10 -0.03 -69.70 -29.82
C PHE A 10 -1.12 -70.77 -29.69
N ARG A 11 -1.98 -70.92 -30.71
CA ARG A 11 -3.02 -71.96 -30.73
C ARG A 11 -2.43 -73.37 -30.72
N LEU A 12 -1.30 -73.59 -31.40
CA LEU A 12 -0.58 -74.87 -31.35
C LEU A 12 -0.03 -75.16 -29.95
N THR A 13 0.51 -74.15 -29.25
CA THR A 13 0.97 -74.31 -27.87
C THR A 13 -0.20 -74.62 -26.93
N LEU A 14 -1.33 -73.91 -27.03
CA LEU A 14 -2.50 -74.21 -26.19
C LEU A 14 -3.08 -75.60 -26.45
N LEU A 15 -3.02 -76.11 -27.69
CA LEU A 15 -3.40 -77.48 -27.98
C LEU A 15 -2.50 -78.49 -27.25
N ARG A 16 -1.18 -78.31 -27.30
CA ARG A 16 -0.22 -79.16 -26.56
C ARG A 16 -0.44 -79.10 -25.06
N VAL A 17 -0.70 -77.91 -24.52
CA VAL A 17 -1.04 -77.75 -23.10
C VAL A 17 -2.34 -78.49 -22.77
N SER A 18 -3.36 -78.40 -23.64
CA SER A 18 -4.63 -79.10 -23.43
C SER A 18 -4.51 -80.62 -23.41
N GLU A 19 -3.54 -81.19 -24.13
CA GLU A 19 -3.29 -82.64 -24.16
C GLU A 19 -2.66 -83.17 -22.88
N VAL A 20 -1.97 -82.30 -22.12
CA VAL A 20 -1.29 -82.64 -20.87
C VAL A 20 -2.21 -82.47 -19.64
N LEU A 21 -3.29 -81.71 -19.77
CA LEU A 21 -4.23 -81.46 -18.67
C LEU A 21 -5.26 -82.59 -18.55
N THR A 22 -5.40 -83.14 -17.34
CA THR A 22 -6.52 -84.03 -16.99
C THR A 22 -7.78 -83.21 -16.69
N ASN A 23 -8.94 -83.86 -16.69
CA ASN A 23 -10.20 -83.19 -16.34
C ASN A 23 -10.18 -82.64 -14.90
N GLU A 24 -9.49 -83.32 -13.97
CA GLU A 24 -9.29 -82.85 -12.59
C GLU A 24 -8.46 -81.56 -12.57
N ASN A 25 -7.34 -81.53 -13.31
CA ASN A 25 -6.50 -80.33 -13.44
C ASN A 25 -7.30 -79.14 -14.02
N VAL A 26 -8.21 -79.40 -14.95
CA VAL A 26 -9.06 -78.37 -15.56
C VAL A 26 -10.06 -77.79 -14.56
N GLN A 27 -10.65 -78.64 -13.69
CA GLN A 27 -11.55 -78.17 -12.63
C GLN A 27 -10.80 -77.30 -11.61
N ASP A 28 -9.61 -77.73 -11.20
CA ASP A 28 -8.77 -76.98 -10.27
C ASP A 28 -8.34 -75.63 -10.87
N LEU A 29 -7.97 -75.60 -12.16
CA LEU A 29 -7.69 -74.35 -12.87
C LEU A 29 -8.92 -73.45 -13.02
N ALA A 30 -10.08 -74.03 -13.34
CA ALA A 30 -11.33 -73.28 -13.44
C ALA A 30 -11.72 -72.67 -12.08
N PHE A 31 -11.45 -73.36 -10.97
CA PHE A 31 -11.68 -72.86 -9.62
C PHE A 31 -10.86 -71.59 -9.33
N LEU A 32 -9.58 -71.56 -9.73
CA LEU A 32 -8.69 -70.40 -9.56
C LEU A 32 -9.09 -69.18 -10.40
N CYS A 33 -9.97 -69.33 -11.39
CA CYS A 33 -10.42 -68.25 -12.26
C CYS A 33 -11.48 -67.36 -11.60
N GLU A 34 -11.10 -66.51 -10.64
CA GLU A 34 -12.03 -65.67 -9.88
C GLU A 34 -12.93 -64.75 -10.73
N ASP A 35 -12.45 -64.31 -11.89
CA ASP A 35 -13.17 -63.39 -12.79
C ASP A 35 -14.29 -64.06 -13.61
N ILE A 36 -14.33 -65.39 -13.64
CA ILE A 36 -15.42 -66.15 -14.29
C ILE A 36 -16.50 -66.41 -13.23
N SER A 37 -17.77 -66.13 -13.53
CA SER A 37 -18.87 -66.38 -12.57
C SER A 37 -18.94 -67.86 -12.13
N PRO A 38 -19.28 -68.18 -10.88
CA PRO A 38 -19.34 -69.57 -10.38
C PRO A 38 -20.17 -70.52 -11.27
N ALA A 39 -21.36 -70.07 -11.71
CA ALA A 39 -22.23 -70.84 -12.61
C ALA A 39 -21.60 -71.18 -13.97
N ARG A 40 -20.62 -70.38 -14.43
CA ARG A 40 -19.91 -70.61 -15.69
C ARG A 40 -18.66 -71.48 -15.48
N ARG A 41 -18.07 -71.49 -14.28
CA ARG A 41 -16.96 -72.41 -13.93
C ARG A 41 -17.43 -73.85 -13.90
N GLU A 42 -18.62 -74.10 -13.34
CA GLU A 42 -19.23 -75.43 -13.29
C GLU A 42 -19.51 -76.04 -14.67
N LEU A 43 -19.62 -75.21 -15.71
CA LEU A 43 -19.84 -75.64 -17.10
C LEU A 43 -18.54 -75.96 -17.86
N ILE A 44 -17.37 -75.60 -17.32
CA ILE A 44 -16.08 -75.85 -17.96
C ILE A 44 -15.67 -77.28 -17.63
N THR A 45 -15.75 -78.18 -18.62
CA THR A 45 -15.48 -79.61 -18.42
C THR A 45 -14.16 -80.07 -19.02
N ASN A 46 -13.56 -79.26 -19.90
CA ASN A 46 -12.32 -79.59 -20.59
C ASN A 46 -11.44 -78.34 -20.83
N ALA A 47 -10.15 -78.59 -21.11
CA ALA A 47 -9.15 -77.53 -21.26
C ALA A 47 -9.45 -76.55 -22.42
N ARG A 48 -10.15 -77.00 -23.47
CA ARG A 48 -10.52 -76.12 -24.59
C ARG A 48 -11.58 -75.10 -24.19
N GLU A 49 -12.59 -75.55 -23.44
CA GLU A 49 -13.60 -74.66 -22.85
C GLU A 49 -12.97 -73.67 -21.87
N LEU A 50 -12.01 -74.13 -21.06
CA LEU A 50 -11.25 -73.27 -20.14
C LEU A 50 -10.50 -72.17 -20.91
N PHE A 51 -9.71 -72.53 -21.92
CA PHE A 51 -8.95 -71.54 -22.69
C PHE A 51 -9.85 -70.59 -23.48
N ALA A 52 -10.97 -71.08 -24.01
CA ALA A 52 -11.96 -70.22 -24.67
C ALA A 52 -12.61 -69.24 -23.69
N ALA A 53 -12.90 -69.68 -22.46
CA ALA A 53 -13.43 -68.80 -21.42
C ALA A 53 -12.39 -67.74 -21.01
N LEU A 54 -11.14 -68.14 -20.80
CA LEU A 54 -10.05 -67.20 -20.46
C LEU A 54 -9.79 -66.18 -21.58
N GLN A 55 -9.85 -66.61 -22.85
CA GLN A 55 -9.76 -65.71 -23.99
C GLN A 55 -10.96 -64.76 -24.07
N GLY A 56 -12.17 -65.26 -23.83
CA GLY A 56 -13.39 -64.45 -23.82
C GLY A 56 -13.45 -63.41 -22.70
N HIS A 57 -12.70 -63.62 -21.62
CA HIS A 57 -12.56 -62.68 -20.50
C HIS A 57 -11.24 -61.88 -20.53
N ASP A 58 -10.49 -61.92 -21.64
CA ASP A 58 -9.19 -61.22 -21.83
C ASP A 58 -8.09 -61.55 -20.79
N LEU A 59 -8.21 -62.73 -20.16
CA LEU A 59 -7.23 -63.28 -19.21
C LEU A 59 -6.13 -64.08 -19.91
N LEU A 60 -6.40 -64.53 -21.14
CA LEU A 60 -5.48 -65.31 -21.94
C LEU A 60 -5.43 -64.77 -23.38
N SER A 61 -4.26 -64.34 -23.83
CA SER A 61 -4.00 -63.94 -25.21
C SER A 61 -2.55 -64.20 -25.60
N GLU A 62 -2.17 -64.00 -26.86
CA GLU A 62 -0.79 -64.19 -27.33
C GLU A 62 0.22 -63.37 -26.51
N ARG A 63 -0.20 -62.22 -25.98
CA ARG A 63 0.64 -61.32 -25.15
C ARG A 63 0.46 -61.55 -23.64
N LYS A 64 -0.61 -62.21 -23.23
CA LYS A 64 -1.00 -62.42 -21.83
C LYS A 64 -1.08 -63.91 -21.53
N VAL A 65 0.08 -64.52 -21.31
CA VAL A 65 0.19 -65.95 -20.94
C VAL A 65 0.59 -66.16 -19.48
N ASN A 66 1.02 -65.11 -18.78
CA ASN A 66 1.59 -65.22 -17.43
C ASN A 66 0.58 -65.71 -16.40
N ILE A 67 -0.67 -65.23 -16.46
CA ILE A 67 -1.73 -65.64 -15.52
C ILE A 67 -1.92 -67.17 -15.56
N LEU A 68 -1.97 -67.74 -16.76
CA LEU A 68 -2.11 -69.19 -16.92
C LEU A 68 -0.84 -69.93 -16.48
N ILE A 69 0.35 -69.38 -16.72
CA ILE A 69 1.62 -69.95 -16.23
C ILE A 69 1.64 -69.99 -14.70
N ASP A 70 1.22 -68.92 -14.04
CA ASP A 70 1.24 -68.78 -12.59
C ASP A 70 0.28 -69.78 -11.94
N TRP A 71 -0.94 -69.94 -12.49
CA TRP A 71 -1.89 -70.95 -12.02
C TRP A 71 -1.40 -72.38 -12.25
N LEU A 72 -0.77 -72.66 -13.39
CA LEU A 72 -0.18 -73.97 -13.66
C LEU A 72 1.00 -74.26 -12.70
N ASP A 73 1.80 -73.27 -12.34
CA ASP A 73 2.86 -73.40 -11.35
C ASP A 73 2.29 -73.64 -9.93
N GLU A 74 1.23 -72.90 -9.55
CA GLU A 74 0.56 -73.04 -8.25
C GLU A 74 0.00 -74.44 -8.04
N LEU A 75 -0.63 -75.01 -9.08
CA LEU A 75 -1.13 -76.38 -9.07
C LEU A 75 -0.05 -77.44 -9.36
N ARG A 76 1.23 -77.04 -9.47
CA ARG A 76 2.38 -77.92 -9.76
C ARG A 76 2.25 -78.72 -11.07
N LEU A 77 1.55 -78.15 -12.05
CA LEU A 77 1.40 -78.69 -13.41
C LEU A 77 2.60 -78.31 -14.27
N LEU A 78 3.77 -78.79 -13.85
CA LEU A 78 5.08 -78.33 -14.34
C LEU A 78 5.29 -78.55 -15.85
N GLU A 79 4.73 -79.61 -16.42
CA GLU A 79 4.85 -79.92 -17.85
C GLU A 79 4.05 -78.93 -18.71
N ALA A 80 2.81 -78.64 -18.32
CA ALA A 80 1.97 -77.63 -18.95
C ALA A 80 2.54 -76.21 -18.80
N SER A 81 3.01 -75.86 -17.59
CA SER A 81 3.68 -74.59 -17.31
C SER A 81 4.95 -74.40 -18.16
N LYS A 82 5.77 -75.45 -18.29
CA LYS A 82 6.99 -75.43 -19.10
C LYS A 82 6.70 -75.10 -20.58
N LEU A 83 5.65 -75.70 -21.16
CA LEU A 83 5.27 -75.43 -22.55
C LEU A 83 4.92 -73.95 -22.80
N LEU A 84 4.22 -73.30 -21.85
CA LEU A 84 3.88 -71.89 -21.96
C LEU A 84 5.08 -70.97 -21.66
N LYS A 85 5.94 -71.34 -20.70
CA LYS A 85 7.21 -70.64 -20.45
C LYS A 85 8.11 -70.64 -21.68
N GLU A 86 8.22 -71.79 -22.36
CA GLU A 86 8.99 -71.89 -23.62
C GLU A 86 8.39 -71.07 -24.76
N TYR A 87 7.06 -70.98 -24.86
CA TYR A 87 6.41 -70.08 -25.81
C TYR A 87 6.73 -68.61 -25.49
N ARG A 88 6.63 -68.21 -24.22
CA ARG A 88 6.99 -66.86 -23.78
C ARG A 88 8.45 -66.52 -24.10
N THR A 89 9.40 -67.38 -23.75
CA THR A 89 10.82 -67.12 -24.02
C THR A 89 11.12 -67.02 -25.51
N ARG A 90 10.43 -67.81 -26.35
CA ARG A 90 10.69 -67.82 -27.80
C ARG A 90 9.99 -66.70 -28.58
N TYR A 91 8.88 -66.16 -28.08
CA TYR A 91 8.02 -65.28 -28.87
C TYR A 91 7.64 -63.95 -28.19
N GLN A 92 7.97 -63.75 -26.92
CA GLN A 92 7.66 -62.51 -26.20
C GLN A 92 8.82 -61.49 -26.22
N ASP A 93 10.06 -61.91 -26.47
CA ASP A 93 11.22 -61.02 -26.63
C ASP A 93 11.27 -60.31 -28.00
N GLU A 94 10.66 -60.87 -29.05
CA GLU A 94 10.52 -60.19 -30.36
C GLU A 94 9.35 -59.20 -30.41
N ALA A 95 8.40 -59.28 -29.47
CA ALA A 95 7.17 -58.48 -29.46
C ALA A 95 7.26 -57.18 -28.65
N SER A 96 8.36 -56.92 -27.95
CA SER A 96 8.60 -55.72 -27.13
C SER A 96 9.27 -54.57 -27.89
N VAL A 97 9.64 -54.78 -29.15
CA VAL A 97 10.27 -53.74 -29.96
C VAL A 97 9.19 -52.89 -30.60
N GLU A 98 8.98 -51.67 -30.09
CA GLU A 98 8.11 -50.69 -30.74
C GLU A 98 8.64 -50.41 -32.16
N ARG A 99 7.77 -50.68 -33.15
CA ARG A 99 8.06 -50.45 -34.56
C ARG A 99 7.44 -49.14 -35.00
N CYS A 100 8.07 -48.49 -35.95
CA CYS A 100 7.58 -47.23 -36.48
C CYS A 100 6.24 -47.43 -37.18
N LEU A 101 5.29 -46.54 -36.91
CA LEU A 101 3.97 -46.55 -37.56
C LEU A 101 4.05 -46.29 -39.07
N ASP A 102 5.03 -45.50 -39.51
CA ASP A 102 5.22 -45.15 -40.93
C ASP A 102 6.21 -46.08 -41.65
N HIS A 103 7.05 -46.80 -40.89
CA HIS A 103 8.10 -47.67 -41.41
C HIS A 103 8.03 -49.02 -40.68
N GLU A 104 7.11 -49.88 -41.12
CA GLU A 104 6.73 -51.13 -40.41
C GLU A 104 7.90 -52.08 -40.13
N ASP A 105 8.97 -52.03 -40.93
CA ASP A 105 10.18 -52.85 -40.78
C ASP A 105 11.26 -52.22 -39.88
N GLN A 106 11.07 -50.96 -39.43
CA GLN A 106 12.06 -50.23 -38.65
C GLN A 106 11.67 -50.13 -37.18
N THR A 107 12.68 -50.30 -36.33
CA THR A 107 12.53 -50.20 -34.87
C THR A 107 12.88 -48.80 -34.39
N MET A 108 12.20 -48.35 -33.34
CA MET A 108 12.50 -47.06 -32.72
C MET A 108 13.87 -47.12 -32.04
N LYS A 109 14.77 -46.18 -32.40
CA LYS A 109 16.17 -46.15 -31.91
C LYS A 109 16.59 -44.79 -31.35
N TYR A 110 15.81 -43.76 -31.61
CA TYR A 110 16.13 -42.38 -31.29
C TYR A 110 14.92 -41.71 -30.65
N PHE A 111 15.16 -40.59 -29.97
CA PHE A 111 14.13 -39.73 -29.41
C PHE A 111 14.39 -38.30 -29.84
N CYS A 112 13.36 -37.66 -30.37
CA CYS A 112 13.41 -36.26 -30.74
C CYS A 112 12.96 -35.41 -29.54
N LEU A 113 13.87 -34.58 -29.00
CA LEU A 113 13.58 -33.67 -27.90
C LEU A 113 12.59 -32.57 -28.31
N SER A 114 12.65 -32.12 -29.57
CA SER A 114 11.78 -31.07 -30.09
C SER A 114 10.33 -31.53 -30.28
N CYS A 115 10.14 -32.82 -30.63
CA CYS A 115 8.81 -33.40 -30.89
C CYS A 115 8.31 -34.29 -29.74
N VAL A 116 9.16 -34.55 -28.74
CA VAL A 116 8.88 -35.38 -27.57
C VAL A 116 8.37 -36.76 -27.98
N SER A 117 9.06 -37.39 -28.93
CA SER A 117 8.64 -38.66 -29.53
C SER A 117 9.81 -39.58 -29.83
N GLU A 118 9.59 -40.89 -29.65
CA GLU A 118 10.49 -41.92 -30.17
C GLU A 118 10.38 -41.98 -31.69
N ILE A 119 11.51 -42.14 -32.37
CA ILE A 119 11.59 -42.16 -33.83
C ILE A 119 12.54 -43.25 -34.33
N CYS A 120 12.25 -43.76 -35.52
CA CYS A 120 13.10 -44.72 -36.21
C CYS A 120 14.19 -44.01 -37.04
N PRO A 121 15.20 -44.75 -37.54
CA PRO A 121 16.24 -44.19 -38.39
C PRO A 121 15.70 -43.47 -39.63
N ASP A 122 14.64 -43.97 -40.25
CA ASP A 122 14.11 -43.38 -41.49
C ASP A 122 13.34 -42.07 -41.20
N CYS A 123 12.57 -42.01 -40.11
CA CYS A 123 11.95 -40.78 -39.61
C CYS A 123 12.98 -39.69 -39.25
N LEU A 124 14.17 -40.09 -38.75
CA LEU A 124 15.27 -39.16 -38.48
C LEU A 124 15.76 -38.48 -39.78
N PHE A 125 15.80 -39.20 -40.90
CA PHE A 125 16.24 -38.62 -42.18
C PHE A 125 15.13 -37.88 -42.92
N SER A 126 13.88 -38.35 -42.84
CA SER A 126 12.77 -37.76 -43.57
C SER A 126 12.19 -36.52 -42.88
N ALA A 127 11.73 -36.66 -41.62
CA ALA A 127 10.95 -35.65 -40.92
C ALA A 127 11.74 -34.90 -39.83
N HIS A 128 12.67 -35.57 -39.13
CA HIS A 128 13.42 -34.99 -38.01
C HIS A 128 14.89 -34.71 -38.36
N ASN A 129 15.12 -34.26 -39.60
CA ASN A 129 16.46 -34.03 -40.12
C ASN A 129 17.02 -32.65 -39.68
N PRO A 130 18.31 -32.38 -39.93
CA PRO A 130 18.93 -31.11 -39.52
C PRO A 130 18.27 -29.84 -40.11
N LYS A 131 17.51 -29.95 -41.21
CA LYS A 131 16.78 -28.81 -41.79
C LYS A 131 15.51 -28.48 -41.00
N THR A 132 14.96 -29.43 -40.25
CA THR A 132 13.78 -29.23 -39.38
C THR A 132 14.16 -28.82 -37.96
N ASN A 133 15.45 -28.54 -37.71
CA ASN A 133 15.98 -28.04 -36.43
C ASN A 133 15.62 -28.91 -35.22
N CYS A 134 15.40 -30.20 -35.45
CA CYS A 134 15.06 -31.16 -34.42
C CYS A 134 16.31 -31.64 -33.68
N GLU A 135 16.32 -31.55 -32.36
CA GLU A 135 17.38 -32.14 -31.54
C GLU A 135 17.04 -33.60 -31.26
N VAL A 136 17.92 -34.52 -31.65
CA VAL A 136 17.67 -35.97 -31.58
C VAL A 136 18.78 -36.68 -30.82
N ILE A 137 18.39 -37.54 -29.90
CA ILE A 137 19.29 -38.32 -29.04
C ILE A 137 19.00 -39.81 -29.19
N LYS A 138 20.01 -40.67 -29.02
CA LYS A 138 19.82 -42.13 -29.07
C LYS A 138 19.09 -42.59 -27.82
N LEU A 139 18.13 -43.52 -27.96
CA LEU A 139 17.37 -44.09 -26.83
C LEU A 139 18.27 -44.60 -25.71
N THR A 140 19.39 -45.24 -26.07
CA THR A 140 20.40 -45.75 -25.11
C THR A 140 21.11 -44.68 -24.29
N LYS A 141 21.07 -43.41 -24.70
CA LYS A 141 21.72 -42.27 -24.03
C LYS A 141 20.74 -41.31 -23.34
N ILE A 142 19.43 -41.52 -23.51
CA ILE A 142 18.40 -40.63 -22.94
C ILE A 142 18.48 -40.63 -21.42
N SER A 143 18.56 -41.81 -20.80
CA SER A 143 18.60 -41.93 -19.34
C SER A 143 19.72 -41.10 -18.72
N ASP A 144 20.93 -41.16 -19.31
CA ASP A 144 22.09 -40.42 -18.83
C ASP A 144 21.94 -38.90 -19.05
N GLN A 145 21.42 -38.50 -20.20
CA GLN A 145 21.23 -37.07 -20.50
C GLN A 145 20.10 -36.44 -19.69
N VAL A 146 18.98 -37.15 -19.51
CA VAL A 146 17.87 -36.73 -18.66
C VAL A 146 18.34 -36.62 -17.22
N SER A 147 19.08 -37.61 -16.71
CA SER A 147 19.63 -37.57 -15.35
C SER A 147 20.55 -36.37 -15.14
N LYS A 148 21.45 -36.10 -16.10
CA LYS A 148 22.35 -34.94 -16.05
C LYS A 148 21.59 -33.62 -16.11
N HIS A 149 20.59 -33.51 -16.97
CA HIS A 149 19.78 -32.30 -17.10
C HIS A 149 18.94 -32.04 -15.84
N GLN A 150 18.35 -33.09 -15.26
CA GLN A 150 17.64 -33.02 -13.98
C GLN A 150 18.55 -32.54 -12.86
N GLN A 151 19.77 -33.06 -12.75
CA GLN A 151 20.73 -32.62 -11.72
C GLN A 151 21.09 -31.14 -11.87
N ASN A 152 21.32 -30.68 -13.10
CA ASN A 152 21.60 -29.27 -13.35
C ASN A 152 20.43 -28.36 -12.96
N LEU A 153 19.20 -28.74 -13.33
CA LEU A 153 18.00 -27.98 -12.97
C LEU A 153 17.79 -27.92 -11.45
N ILE A 154 18.02 -29.03 -10.74
CA ILE A 154 17.93 -29.05 -9.28
C ILE A 154 18.94 -28.08 -8.66
N GLN A 155 20.19 -28.08 -9.12
CA GLN A 155 21.21 -27.15 -8.64
C GLN A 155 20.85 -25.68 -8.90
N GLU A 156 20.28 -25.37 -10.07
CA GLU A 156 19.80 -24.02 -10.39
C GLU A 156 18.64 -23.58 -9.49
N ILE A 157 17.71 -24.48 -9.18
CA ILE A 157 16.60 -24.23 -8.26
C ILE A 157 17.14 -23.95 -6.85
N GLU A 158 18.04 -24.78 -6.34
CA GLU A 158 18.66 -24.59 -5.01
C GLU A 158 19.43 -23.25 -4.93
N ALA A 159 20.15 -22.87 -5.98
CA ALA A 159 20.84 -21.58 -6.07
C ALA A 159 19.85 -20.39 -6.09
N ALA A 160 18.71 -20.54 -6.78
CA ALA A 160 17.67 -19.52 -6.79
C ALA A 160 16.96 -19.40 -5.42
N GLU A 161 16.70 -20.52 -4.74
CA GLU A 161 16.08 -20.54 -3.41
C GLU A 161 16.97 -19.87 -2.36
N THR A 162 18.26 -20.19 -2.35
CA THR A 162 19.24 -19.56 -1.44
C THR A 162 19.35 -18.05 -1.69
N SER A 163 19.35 -17.64 -2.97
CA SER A 163 19.33 -16.22 -3.34
C SER A 163 18.04 -15.52 -2.89
N SER A 164 16.89 -16.17 -3.04
CA SER A 164 15.58 -15.68 -2.59
C SER A 164 15.51 -15.51 -1.07
N LEU A 165 16.03 -16.46 -0.31
CA LEU A 165 16.13 -16.39 1.16
C LEU A 165 17.02 -15.22 1.60
N SER A 166 18.18 -15.05 0.96
CA SER A 166 19.09 -13.93 1.22
C SER A 166 18.43 -12.59 0.95
N ALA A 167 17.73 -12.45 -0.20
CA ALA A 167 16.99 -11.25 -0.54
C ALA A 167 15.88 -10.94 0.48
N LYS A 168 15.11 -11.94 0.91
CA LYS A 168 14.08 -11.77 1.96
C LYS A 168 14.68 -11.25 3.27
N LYS A 169 15.83 -11.79 3.69
CA LYS A 169 16.54 -11.33 4.89
C LYS A 169 16.98 -9.87 4.73
N PHE A 170 17.60 -9.53 3.60
CA PHE A 170 18.03 -8.17 3.29
C PHE A 170 16.85 -7.17 3.31
N TRP A 171 15.70 -7.53 2.74
CA TRP A 171 14.51 -6.67 2.77
C TRP A 171 13.97 -6.46 4.19
N LYS A 172 14.04 -7.48 5.04
CA LYS A 172 13.67 -7.37 6.45
C LYS A 172 14.59 -6.39 7.18
N GLU A 173 15.90 -6.54 7.03
CA GLU A 173 16.90 -5.64 7.61
C GLU A 173 16.70 -4.20 7.13
N LYS A 174 16.52 -3.99 5.82
CA LYS A 174 16.26 -2.66 5.25
C LYS A 174 15.00 -2.01 5.80
N LYS A 175 13.93 -2.80 5.99
CA LYS A 175 12.67 -2.33 6.60
C LYS A 175 12.88 -1.90 8.05
N ASP A 176 13.66 -2.65 8.82
CA ASP A 176 13.96 -2.34 10.21
C ASP A 176 14.87 -1.11 10.32
N SER A 177 15.90 -1.00 9.48
CA SER A 177 16.74 0.21 9.39
C SER A 177 15.93 1.45 9.05
N LEU A 178 14.98 1.36 8.11
CA LEU A 178 14.10 2.48 7.75
C LEU A 178 13.18 2.88 8.91
N ARG A 179 12.65 1.91 9.67
CA ARG A 179 11.85 2.16 10.86
C ARG A 179 12.67 2.91 11.92
N ASN A 180 13.89 2.45 12.18
CA ASN A 180 14.78 3.06 13.16
C ASN A 180 15.18 4.48 12.76
N ALA A 181 15.52 4.71 11.48
CA ALA A 181 15.83 6.03 10.96
C ALA A 181 14.65 7.02 11.11
N ARG A 182 13.42 6.56 10.82
CA ARG A 182 12.21 7.37 11.02
C ARG A 182 11.97 7.69 12.49
N GLN A 183 12.19 6.74 13.40
CA GLN A 183 12.03 6.97 14.82
C GLN A 183 13.08 7.95 15.36
N TYR A 184 14.33 7.82 14.93
CA TYR A 184 15.40 8.76 15.26
C TYR A 184 15.08 10.17 14.77
N ALA A 185 14.65 10.33 13.51
CA ALA A 185 14.28 11.63 12.96
C ALA A 185 13.12 12.28 13.74
N ARG A 186 12.09 11.50 14.10
CA ARG A 186 10.98 12.00 14.94
C ARG A 186 11.46 12.44 16.33
N ALA A 187 12.31 11.64 16.97
CA ALA A 187 12.87 12.00 18.27
C ALA A 187 13.69 13.30 18.18
N LYS A 188 14.47 13.46 17.10
CA LYS A 188 15.29 14.66 16.89
C LYS A 188 14.45 15.91 16.65
N ILE A 189 13.43 15.80 15.80
CA ILE A 189 12.47 16.89 15.56
C ILE A 189 11.78 17.32 16.86
N ASN A 190 11.36 16.36 17.69
CA ASN A 190 10.73 16.66 18.97
C ASN A 190 11.70 17.36 19.95
N GLU A 191 12.94 16.89 20.03
CA GLU A 191 13.99 17.53 20.84
C GLU A 191 14.23 18.99 20.41
N ASP A 192 14.42 19.21 19.10
CA ASP A 192 14.67 20.55 18.56
C ASP A 192 13.45 21.47 18.76
N SER A 193 12.23 20.92 18.66
CA SER A 193 10.99 21.65 18.92
C SER A 193 10.86 22.07 20.40
N LEU A 194 11.23 21.19 21.34
CA LEU A 194 11.24 21.51 22.77
C LEU A 194 12.22 22.65 23.09
N ILE A 195 13.42 22.63 22.49
CA ILE A 195 14.41 23.69 22.65
C ILE A 195 13.88 25.04 22.13
N LEU A 196 13.17 25.04 20.99
CA LEU A 196 12.57 26.25 20.45
C LEU A 196 11.43 26.78 21.32
N LEU A 197 10.58 25.89 21.84
CA LEU A 197 9.51 26.25 22.77
C LEU A 197 10.07 26.90 24.05
N GLU A 198 11.10 26.32 24.65
CA GLU A 198 11.75 26.88 25.85
C GLU A 198 12.31 28.29 25.59
N LYS A 199 12.95 28.51 24.42
CA LYS A 199 13.42 29.83 24.02
C LYS A 199 12.28 30.83 23.84
N ALA A 200 11.17 30.41 23.23
CA ALA A 200 9.99 31.25 23.02
C ALA A 200 9.33 31.63 24.35
N GLU A 201 9.21 30.68 25.28
CA GLU A 201 8.68 30.93 26.63
C GLU A 201 9.57 31.91 27.42
N LYS A 202 10.90 31.77 27.32
CA LYS A 202 11.83 32.72 27.93
C LYS A 202 11.65 34.13 27.37
N LEU A 203 11.62 34.29 26.04
CA LEU A 203 11.39 35.58 25.39
C LEU A 203 10.06 36.21 25.79
N LYS A 204 9.00 35.40 25.89
CA LYS A 204 7.68 35.84 26.38
C LYS A 204 7.76 36.33 27.83
N GLY A 205 8.50 35.63 28.69
CA GLY A 205 8.75 36.05 30.08
C GLY A 205 9.47 37.39 30.17
N ASP A 206 10.55 37.55 29.39
CA ASP A 206 11.36 38.78 29.35
C ASP A 206 10.51 39.97 28.85
N LEU A 207 9.75 39.78 27.77
CA LEU A 207 8.84 40.81 27.23
C LEU A 207 7.76 41.20 28.23
N LYS A 208 7.16 40.22 28.92
CA LYS A 208 6.15 40.49 29.94
C LYS A 208 6.74 41.33 31.07
N GLN A 209 7.93 40.99 31.55
CA GLN A 209 8.58 41.75 32.62
C GLN A 209 8.89 43.19 32.19
N GLU A 210 9.30 43.40 30.95
CA GLU A 210 9.56 44.75 30.43
C GLU A 210 8.27 45.59 30.34
N VAL A 211 7.16 44.99 29.90
CA VAL A 211 5.84 45.64 29.89
C VAL A 211 5.40 45.99 31.31
N ASP A 212 5.48 45.05 32.24
CA ASP A 212 5.09 45.27 33.64
C ASP A 212 5.93 46.41 34.27
N ARG A 213 7.24 46.46 34.01
CA ARG A 213 8.13 47.55 34.48
C ARG A 213 7.74 48.90 33.90
N LYS A 214 7.43 48.94 32.60
CA LYS A 214 7.02 50.17 31.92
C LYS A 214 5.68 50.68 32.45
N GLU A 215 4.71 49.77 32.66
CA GLU A 215 3.41 50.11 33.25
C GLU A 215 3.58 50.73 34.65
N VAL A 216 4.38 50.12 35.52
CA VAL A 216 4.65 50.66 36.86
C VAL A 216 5.30 52.05 36.78
N SER A 217 6.21 52.26 35.84
CA SER A 217 6.84 53.58 35.62
C SER A 217 5.82 54.62 35.14
N ASP A 218 4.96 54.26 34.19
CA ASP A 218 3.94 55.16 33.65
C ASP A 218 2.87 55.48 34.71
N GLN A 219 2.47 54.50 35.54
CA GLN A 219 1.58 54.71 36.70
C GLN A 219 2.18 55.66 37.73
N LYS A 220 3.47 55.53 38.02
CA LYS A 220 4.17 56.44 38.95
C LYS A 220 4.18 57.86 38.40
N GLN A 221 4.46 58.04 37.11
CA GLN A 221 4.43 59.36 36.48
C GLN A 221 3.03 59.98 36.55
N LEU A 222 1.98 59.20 36.27
CA LEU A 222 0.60 59.67 36.36
C LEU A 222 0.22 60.17 37.76
N LEU A 223 0.69 59.48 38.81
CA LEU A 223 0.48 59.90 40.19
C LEU A 223 1.17 61.23 40.51
N GLU A 224 2.38 61.44 40.01
CA GLU A 224 3.11 62.72 40.15
C GLU A 224 2.34 63.85 39.44
N ASP A 225 1.86 63.61 38.22
CA ASP A 225 1.10 64.60 37.44
C ASP A 225 -0.24 64.97 38.13
N ILE A 226 -0.95 63.98 38.71
CA ILE A 226 -2.16 64.22 39.51
C ILE A 226 -1.86 65.11 40.72
N GLN A 227 -0.72 64.91 41.40
CA GLN A 227 -0.33 65.75 42.53
C GLN A 227 -0.05 67.19 42.10
N GLU A 228 0.62 67.39 40.96
CA GLU A 228 0.88 68.73 40.41
C GLU A 228 -0.42 69.47 40.06
N ILE A 229 -1.39 68.78 39.45
CA ILE A 229 -2.72 69.33 39.15
C ILE A 229 -3.45 69.75 40.44
N GLN A 230 -3.40 68.92 41.49
CA GLN A 230 -4.01 69.28 42.78
C GLN A 230 -3.36 70.51 43.42
N ILE A 231 -2.05 70.70 43.25
CA ILE A 231 -1.35 71.91 43.73
C ILE A 231 -1.84 73.13 42.94
N LEU A 232 -1.99 73.00 41.62
CA LEU A 232 -2.54 74.06 40.77
C LEU A 232 -3.94 74.47 41.19
N ASP A 233 -4.84 73.50 41.39
CA ASP A 233 -6.22 73.75 41.79
C ASP A 233 -6.29 74.50 43.13
N LYS A 234 -5.47 74.11 44.11
CA LYS A 234 -5.39 74.80 45.40
C LYS A 234 -4.90 76.26 45.26
N GLU A 235 -3.91 76.51 44.40
CA GLU A 235 -3.42 77.88 44.16
C GLU A 235 -4.44 78.73 43.38
N LEU A 236 -5.15 78.15 42.41
CA LEU A 236 -6.26 78.79 41.71
C LEU A 236 -7.38 79.19 42.68
N GLU A 237 -7.75 78.30 43.60
CA GLU A 237 -8.77 78.57 44.61
C GLU A 237 -8.34 79.69 45.58
N ARG A 238 -7.06 79.72 45.98
CA ARG A 238 -6.48 80.82 46.78
C ARG A 238 -6.55 82.16 46.05
N LEU A 239 -6.16 82.19 44.78
CA LEU A 239 -6.23 83.40 43.95
C LEU A 239 -7.67 83.86 43.73
N ALA A 240 -8.62 82.95 43.55
CA ALA A 240 -10.04 83.27 43.45
C ALA A 240 -10.57 83.91 44.75
N LYS A 241 -10.17 83.40 45.92
CA LYS A 241 -10.51 83.99 47.23
C LYS A 241 -9.91 85.40 47.40
N LEU A 242 -8.65 85.60 46.99
CA LEU A 242 -7.98 86.90 47.00
C LEU A 242 -8.66 87.91 46.06
N LYS A 243 -9.08 87.46 44.87
CA LYS A 243 -9.86 88.29 43.92
C LYS A 243 -11.18 88.75 44.54
N ARG A 244 -11.89 87.88 45.26
CA ARG A 244 -13.16 88.22 45.94
C ARG A 244 -12.98 89.18 47.13
N LYS A 245 -11.83 89.15 47.81
CA LYS A 245 -11.52 90.04 48.94
C LYS A 245 -11.08 91.46 48.54
N LYS A 246 -10.86 91.74 47.25
CA LYS A 246 -10.41 93.05 46.78
C LYS A 246 -11.57 93.96 46.38
N THR A 247 -12.08 94.69 47.37
CA THR A 247 -12.67 96.03 47.24
C THR A 247 -11.71 97.14 47.71
N GLU A 248 -10.51 96.81 48.23
CA GLU A 248 -9.56 97.81 48.74
C GLU A 248 -8.15 97.70 48.12
N LYS A 249 -7.62 98.86 47.71
CA LYS A 249 -6.38 99.09 46.96
C LYS A 249 -5.11 98.82 47.79
N SER A 250 -4.88 97.58 48.21
CA SER A 250 -3.62 97.16 48.85
C SER A 250 -2.59 96.68 47.82
N SER A 251 -1.43 97.37 47.77
CA SER A 251 -0.24 97.03 46.97
C SER A 251 0.29 95.63 47.27
N HIS A 252 0.23 95.23 48.54
CA HIS A 252 0.68 93.91 49.00
C HIS A 252 -0.14 92.76 48.39
N GLY A 253 -1.47 92.90 48.33
CA GLY A 253 -2.33 91.91 47.68
C GLY A 253 -2.18 91.86 46.16
N LEU A 254 -1.45 92.79 45.54
CA LEU A 254 -1.13 92.77 44.10
C LEU A 254 0.17 92.00 43.85
N GLN A 255 1.15 92.12 44.75
CA GLN A 255 2.38 91.31 44.72
C GLN A 255 2.11 89.82 44.96
N GLU A 256 1.23 89.46 45.90
CA GLU A 256 0.80 88.07 46.14
C GLU A 256 0.16 87.45 44.88
N LEU A 257 -0.69 88.22 44.20
CA LEU A 257 -1.35 87.81 42.95
C LEU A 257 -0.34 87.57 41.82
N ILE A 258 0.63 88.46 41.66
CA ILE A 258 1.72 88.30 40.69
C ILE A 258 2.55 87.04 41.01
N LYS A 259 2.82 86.76 42.28
CA LYS A 259 3.60 85.59 42.71
C LYS A 259 2.84 84.29 42.44
N GLY A 260 1.54 84.25 42.73
CA GLY A 260 0.67 83.11 42.42
C GLY A 260 0.54 82.85 40.91
N ILE A 261 0.36 83.90 40.11
CA ILE A 261 0.31 83.78 38.63
C ILE A 261 1.62 83.24 38.07
N LYS A 262 2.78 83.69 38.58
CA LYS A 262 4.09 83.14 38.17
C LYS A 262 4.22 81.65 38.49
N LYS A 263 3.72 81.23 39.66
CA LYS A 263 3.75 79.82 40.07
C LYS A 263 2.85 78.95 39.17
N ILE A 264 1.63 79.41 38.88
CA ILE A 264 0.72 78.71 37.95
C ILE A 264 1.37 78.57 36.57
N LYS A 265 1.95 79.66 36.04
CA LYS A 265 2.57 79.65 34.72
C LYS A 265 3.78 78.70 34.64
N SER A 266 4.53 78.56 35.75
CA SER A 266 5.62 77.60 35.85
C SER A 266 5.12 76.15 35.77
N ILE A 267 4.10 75.80 36.55
CA ILE A 267 3.56 74.43 36.58
C ILE A 267 2.86 74.11 35.24
N GLN A 268 2.16 75.08 34.67
CA GLN A 268 1.49 74.90 33.38
C GLN A 268 2.50 74.62 32.24
N ASN A 269 3.64 75.32 32.23
CA ASN A 269 4.72 75.00 31.28
C ASN A 269 5.28 73.58 31.48
N GLN A 270 5.34 73.06 32.72
CA GLN A 270 5.78 71.69 32.98
C GLN A 270 4.77 70.67 32.43
N LEU A 271 3.48 70.87 32.68
CA LEU A 271 2.40 70.04 32.14
C LEU A 271 2.35 70.07 30.61
N ASP A 272 2.52 71.23 29.99
CA ASP A 272 2.54 71.35 28.52
C ASP A 272 3.73 70.62 27.90
N GLN A 273 4.92 70.69 28.53
CA GLN A 273 6.09 69.91 28.10
C GLN A 273 5.88 68.40 28.25
N GLN A 274 5.20 67.95 29.29
CA GLN A 274 4.84 66.54 29.46
C GLN A 274 3.81 66.09 28.42
N ASN A 275 2.78 66.90 28.15
CA ASN A 275 1.78 66.61 27.11
C ASN A 275 2.39 66.48 25.72
N GLU A 276 3.37 67.30 25.36
CA GLU A 276 4.10 67.16 24.09
C GLU A 276 4.95 65.89 24.03
N LYS A 277 5.55 65.48 25.17
CA LYS A 277 6.22 64.17 25.28
C LYS A 277 5.24 63.00 25.15
N LEU A 278 3.99 63.15 25.61
CA LEU A 278 2.94 62.13 25.49
C LEU A 278 2.34 62.08 24.08
N LYS A 279 2.24 63.20 23.36
CA LYS A 279 1.84 63.22 21.94
C LYS A 279 2.86 62.55 21.02
N THR A 280 4.14 62.61 21.39
CA THR A 280 5.24 62.03 20.60
C THR A 280 5.55 60.58 20.98
N LYS A 281 5.17 60.11 22.18
CA LYS A 281 5.05 58.67 22.44
C LYS A 281 3.88 58.17 21.59
N PRO A 282 4.10 57.34 20.54
CA PRO A 282 2.98 56.69 19.90
C PRO A 282 2.21 55.97 21.00
N VAL A 283 0.95 56.34 21.14
CA VAL A 283 0.01 55.60 21.95
C VAL A 283 -0.16 54.27 21.22
N ASP A 284 0.71 53.30 21.54
CA ASP A 284 0.51 51.89 21.26
C ASP A 284 -0.62 51.39 22.18
N LEU A 285 -1.79 52.04 22.09
CA LEU A 285 -3.06 51.46 22.50
C LEU A 285 -3.25 50.25 21.59
N LEU A 286 -2.80 49.08 22.06
CA LEU A 286 -3.45 47.80 21.84
C LEU A 286 -3.76 47.40 20.38
N TYR A 287 -3.11 47.98 19.38
CA TYR A 287 -2.91 47.27 18.12
C TYR A 287 -1.82 46.24 18.39
N ARG A 288 -2.26 45.10 18.94
CA ARG A 288 -1.52 43.84 18.91
C ARG A 288 -1.04 43.64 17.47
N LYS A 289 0.23 43.97 17.21
CA LYS A 289 1.02 43.20 16.26
C LYS A 289 1.06 41.79 16.85
N ILE A 290 0.10 40.97 16.45
CA ILE A 290 0.24 39.52 16.55
C ILE A 290 1.58 39.22 15.86
N PRO A 291 2.51 38.50 16.51
CA PRO A 291 3.79 38.15 15.92
C PRO A 291 3.55 37.53 14.54
N ASN A 292 4.13 38.16 13.53
CA ASN A 292 4.04 37.77 12.14
C ASN A 292 4.83 36.46 11.96
N ASP A 293 4.14 35.32 12.00
CA ASP A 293 4.66 33.95 11.83
C ASP A 293 4.63 33.48 10.37
N GLY A 294 4.50 34.42 9.42
CA GLY A 294 4.73 34.17 8.00
C GLY A 294 3.50 33.76 7.19
N ALA A 295 2.28 33.96 7.70
CA ALA A 295 1.06 33.48 7.04
C ALA A 295 0.10 34.57 6.51
N PHE A 296 0.45 35.86 6.48
CA PHE A 296 -0.50 36.89 6.04
C PHE A 296 0.11 37.94 5.11
N CYS A 297 -0.43 38.01 3.89
CA CYS A 297 -0.32 39.17 3.01
C CYS A 297 -1.51 40.12 3.25
N SER A 298 -1.21 41.42 3.22
CA SER A 298 -2.17 42.52 3.24
C SER A 298 -2.98 42.58 1.93
N ILE A 299 -4.29 42.88 2.00
CA ILE A 299 -4.96 44.10 1.48
C ILE A 299 -6.51 43.91 1.47
N THR A 300 -7.21 44.85 2.12
CA THR A 300 -8.64 45.31 2.07
C THR A 300 -9.63 44.62 1.11
N VAL A 301 -10.90 44.31 1.43
CA VAL A 301 -11.93 44.78 2.40
C VAL A 301 -12.65 43.54 2.96
N GLY A 302 -12.98 43.51 4.25
CA GLY A 302 -13.56 42.34 4.94
C GLY A 302 -12.60 41.80 6.01
N MET A 303 -13.13 41.30 7.13
CA MET A 303 -12.31 40.75 8.20
C MET A 303 -11.88 39.34 7.81
N LEU A 304 -10.64 39.16 7.34
CA LEU A 304 -10.09 37.84 7.01
C LEU A 304 -10.21 36.93 8.24
N ILE A 305 -10.93 35.82 8.09
CA ILE A 305 -11.15 34.82 9.14
C ILE A 305 -9.97 33.86 9.18
N GLY A 306 -9.48 33.43 8.02
CA GLY A 306 -8.34 32.52 7.92
C GLY A 306 -8.04 32.05 6.51
N SER A 307 -6.96 31.28 6.40
CA SER A 307 -6.46 30.72 5.15
C SER A 307 -6.08 29.26 5.34
N VAL A 308 -6.35 28.41 4.34
CA VAL A 308 -5.99 26.98 4.37
C VAL A 308 -5.45 26.52 3.03
N ILE A 309 -4.37 25.75 3.05
CA ILE A 309 -3.75 25.17 1.87
C ILE A 309 -4.56 23.92 1.49
N MET A 310 -5.26 23.98 0.36
CA MET A 310 -6.07 22.87 -0.15
C MET A 310 -5.24 21.85 -0.93
N SER A 311 -4.22 22.34 -1.64
CA SER A 311 -3.26 21.52 -2.38
C SER A 311 -1.96 22.29 -2.59
N SER A 312 -0.94 21.68 -3.20
CA SER A 312 0.34 22.33 -3.49
C SER A 312 0.22 23.57 -4.39
N ILE A 313 -0.94 23.79 -5.01
CA ILE A 313 -1.17 24.91 -5.94
C ILE A 313 -2.40 25.75 -5.59
N GLN A 314 -3.06 25.50 -4.44
CA GLN A 314 -4.30 26.19 -4.07
C GLN A 314 -4.30 26.56 -2.58
N ILE A 315 -4.52 27.85 -2.30
CA ILE A 315 -4.83 28.35 -0.97
C ILE A 315 -6.24 28.96 -1.00
N LEU A 316 -7.04 28.62 0.01
CA LEU A 316 -8.38 29.16 0.21
C LEU A 316 -8.33 30.21 1.33
N ASN A 317 -8.81 31.41 1.03
CA ASN A 317 -9.01 32.50 1.97
C ASN A 317 -10.50 32.67 2.25
N ILE A 318 -10.86 32.85 3.53
CA ILE A 318 -12.24 33.08 3.95
C ILE A 318 -12.34 34.42 4.66
N PHE A 319 -13.25 35.28 4.22
CA PHE A 319 -13.46 36.63 4.73
C PHE A 319 -14.87 36.77 5.32
N ASP A 320 -14.96 37.38 6.50
CA ASP A 320 -16.23 37.81 7.06
C ASP A 320 -16.62 39.14 6.42
N GLU A 321 -17.51 39.06 5.43
CA GLU A 321 -18.10 40.21 4.75
C GLU A 321 -19.58 40.38 5.11
N ARG A 322 -20.05 39.83 6.24
CA ARG A 322 -21.48 39.86 6.58
C ARG A 322 -21.99 41.29 6.78
N GLN A 323 -21.12 42.21 7.18
CA GLN A 323 -21.45 43.63 7.36
C GLN A 323 -21.44 44.44 6.05
N SER A 324 -20.64 44.03 5.06
CA SER A 324 -20.46 44.76 3.79
C SER A 324 -21.29 44.16 2.65
N SER A 325 -21.25 42.84 2.52
CA SER A 325 -21.73 42.06 1.37
C SER A 325 -22.83 41.06 1.77
N GLY A 326 -23.18 40.97 3.06
CA GLY A 326 -24.28 40.11 3.55
C GLY A 326 -23.93 38.61 3.63
N GLY A 327 -22.64 38.25 3.64
CA GLY A 327 -22.22 36.86 3.65
C GLY A 327 -20.75 36.64 4.00
N VAL A 328 -20.32 35.38 3.92
CA VAL A 328 -18.92 34.99 4.05
C VAL A 328 -18.34 34.78 2.66
N LEU A 329 -17.25 35.47 2.34
CA LEU A 329 -16.60 35.42 1.04
C LEU A 329 -15.44 34.41 1.05
N LEU A 330 -15.45 33.49 0.10
CA LEU A 330 -14.42 32.49 -0.11
C LEU A 330 -13.66 32.81 -1.40
N ILE A 331 -12.35 32.87 -1.34
CA ILE A 331 -11.48 33.16 -2.49
C ILE A 331 -10.36 32.12 -2.54
N CYS A 332 -10.26 31.38 -3.65
CA CYS A 332 -9.18 30.44 -3.89
C CYS A 332 -8.18 31.04 -4.89
N VAL A 333 -6.91 31.10 -4.50
CA VAL A 333 -5.80 31.68 -5.29
C VAL A 333 -4.62 30.73 -5.36
N ASP A 334 -3.69 31.01 -6.26
CA ASP A 334 -2.37 30.39 -6.32
C ASP A 334 -1.52 30.86 -5.12
N PRO A 335 -0.92 29.95 -4.32
CA PRO A 335 -0.11 30.34 -3.17
C PRO A 335 1.15 31.12 -3.56
N GLU A 336 1.67 30.93 -4.77
CA GLU A 336 2.87 31.63 -5.26
C GLU A 336 2.52 32.95 -5.99
N ASP A 337 1.26 33.13 -6.39
CA ASP A 337 0.77 34.31 -7.10
C ASP A 337 -0.67 34.67 -6.71
N SER A 338 -0.81 35.54 -5.71
CA SER A 338 -2.10 36.03 -5.23
C SER A 338 -2.95 36.77 -6.27
N SER A 339 -2.37 37.18 -7.41
CA SER A 339 -3.13 37.78 -8.51
C SER A 339 -3.90 36.74 -9.33
N LYS A 340 -3.53 35.47 -9.21
CA LYS A 340 -4.13 34.34 -9.90
C LYS A 340 -5.21 33.70 -9.05
N GLU A 341 -6.43 34.22 -9.18
CA GLU A 341 -7.64 33.67 -8.57
C GLU A 341 -8.17 32.48 -9.39
N TYR A 342 -8.32 31.32 -8.75
CA TYR A 342 -8.97 30.15 -9.35
C TYR A 342 -10.49 30.28 -9.33
N TRP A 343 -11.04 30.73 -8.20
CA TRP A 343 -12.47 30.96 -8.02
C TRP A 343 -12.77 31.82 -6.78
N ARG A 344 -13.96 32.42 -6.79
CA ARG A 344 -14.54 33.19 -5.69
C ARG A 344 -16.00 32.81 -5.51
N HIS A 345 -16.45 32.71 -4.27
CA HIS A 345 -17.82 32.39 -3.90
C HIS A 345 -18.26 33.18 -2.68
N LEU A 346 -19.43 33.82 -2.73
CA LEU A 346 -20.02 34.51 -1.58
C LEU A 346 -21.18 33.65 -1.05
N GLU A 347 -21.01 33.12 0.16
CA GLU A 347 -22.06 32.38 0.84
C GLU A 347 -22.93 33.37 1.62
N GLN A 348 -24.21 33.51 1.26
CA GLN A 348 -25.11 34.43 1.95
C GLN A 348 -25.48 33.88 3.33
N ILE A 349 -25.23 34.68 4.37
CA ILE A 349 -25.48 34.29 5.75
C ILE A 349 -26.23 35.43 6.44
N GLY A 350 -27.51 35.21 6.70
CA GLY A 350 -28.39 36.23 7.30
C GLY A 350 -28.14 36.51 8.78
N ASN A 351 -27.29 35.72 9.45
CA ASN A 351 -26.90 35.96 10.83
C ASN A 351 -25.63 36.80 10.90
N HIS A 352 -25.74 38.04 11.37
CA HIS A 352 -24.63 39.00 11.46
C HIS A 352 -23.91 39.00 12.81
N ASP A 353 -24.51 38.40 13.85
CA ASP A 353 -24.03 38.49 15.24
C ASP A 353 -23.25 37.25 15.67
N ASP A 354 -23.52 36.10 15.05
CA ASP A 354 -22.83 34.86 15.41
C ASP A 354 -21.34 34.90 15.05
N PRO A 355 -20.46 34.27 15.86
CA PRO A 355 -19.05 34.16 15.53
C PRO A 355 -18.86 33.30 14.29
N VAL A 356 -17.90 33.70 13.45
CA VAL A 356 -17.42 32.88 12.33
C VAL A 356 -16.06 32.31 12.70
N VAL A 357 -15.93 31.00 12.54
CA VAL A 357 -14.67 30.28 12.78
C VAL A 357 -14.33 29.41 11.59
N MET A 358 -13.04 29.26 11.31
CA MET A 358 -12.54 28.43 10.23
C MET A 358 -11.59 27.37 10.79
N SER A 359 -11.65 26.16 10.24
CA SER A 359 -10.65 25.13 10.52
C SER A 359 -9.31 25.51 9.88
N ASN A 360 -8.24 25.46 10.67
CA ASN A 360 -6.88 25.65 10.18
C ASN A 360 -6.29 24.38 9.53
N ILE A 361 -7.06 23.29 9.50
CA ILE A 361 -6.68 22.01 8.93
C ILE A 361 -7.78 21.57 7.97
N ASP A 362 -7.38 21.13 6.79
CA ASP A 362 -8.29 20.46 5.86
C ASP A 362 -8.64 19.06 6.36
N MET A 363 -9.93 18.74 6.33
CA MET A 363 -10.40 17.40 6.65
C MET A 363 -10.31 16.51 5.41
N TYR A 364 -9.58 15.41 5.53
CA TYR A 364 -9.49 14.42 4.47
C TYR A 364 -10.64 13.42 4.57
N TYR A 365 -11.54 13.45 3.60
CA TYR A 365 -12.71 12.55 3.53
C TYR A 365 -13.02 12.21 2.06
N ASP A 366 -13.35 10.94 1.81
CA ASP A 366 -13.65 10.42 0.46
C ASP A 366 -12.56 10.72 -0.59
N GLY A 367 -11.29 10.57 -0.17
CA GLY A 367 -10.13 10.80 -1.04
C GLY A 367 -9.83 12.26 -1.37
N LYS A 368 -10.54 13.22 -0.76
CA LYS A 368 -10.41 14.66 -1.02
C LYS A 368 -10.20 15.45 0.27
N SER A 369 -9.51 16.58 0.15
CA SER A 369 -9.40 17.59 1.20
C SER A 369 -10.61 18.52 1.16
N HIS A 370 -11.25 18.72 2.31
CA HIS A 370 -12.38 19.63 2.48
C HIS A 370 -12.04 20.66 3.55
N SER A 371 -12.17 21.93 3.18
CA SER A 371 -12.06 23.03 4.11
C SER A 371 -13.39 23.27 4.80
N LEU A 372 -13.35 23.71 6.06
CA LEU A 372 -14.54 23.87 6.89
C LEU A 372 -14.54 25.24 7.53
N PHE A 373 -15.70 25.87 7.55
CA PHE A 373 -15.96 27.02 8.40
C PHE A 373 -17.33 26.87 9.05
N ALA A 374 -17.54 27.53 10.18
CA ALA A 374 -18.80 27.52 10.89
C ALA A 374 -19.23 28.94 11.20
N VAL A 375 -20.53 29.17 11.16
CA VAL A 375 -21.16 30.41 11.64
C VAL A 375 -22.20 30.03 12.68
N GLY A 376 -21.93 30.38 13.94
CA GLY A 376 -22.71 29.93 15.08
C GLY A 376 -22.78 28.40 15.15
N ASN A 377 -24.00 27.86 15.04
CA ASN A 377 -24.25 26.42 15.08
C ASN A 377 -24.31 25.75 13.70
N THR A 378 -24.05 26.48 12.62
CA THR A 378 -24.09 25.95 11.25
C THR A 378 -22.68 25.72 10.74
N VAL A 379 -22.39 24.50 10.28
CA VAL A 379 -21.10 24.13 9.69
C VAL A 379 -21.24 24.04 8.18
N PHE A 380 -20.30 24.68 7.48
CA PHE A 380 -20.20 24.72 6.03
C PHE A 380 -18.99 23.89 5.58
N ILE A 381 -19.22 23.02 4.60
CA ILE A 381 -18.19 22.18 3.99
C ILE A 381 -17.89 22.75 2.60
N VAL A 382 -16.63 23.15 2.39
CA VAL A 382 -16.18 23.69 1.11
C VAL A 382 -15.69 22.55 0.24
N HIS A 383 -16.43 22.26 -0.83
CA HIS A 383 -16.04 21.28 -1.82
C HIS A 383 -15.28 21.96 -2.97
N PRO A 384 -13.96 21.75 -3.11
CA PRO A 384 -13.23 22.29 -4.24
C PRO A 384 -13.74 21.66 -5.54
N HIS A 385 -14.29 22.48 -6.44
CA HIS A 385 -14.60 22.04 -7.79
C HIS A 385 -13.29 21.81 -8.55
N LEU A 386 -13.00 20.55 -8.89
CA LEU A 386 -11.99 20.18 -9.88
C LEU A 386 -12.41 20.73 -11.25
N LYS A 387 -12.06 21.97 -11.55
CA LYS A 387 -11.93 22.37 -12.95
C LYS A 387 -10.66 21.71 -13.46
N TRP A 388 -10.84 20.69 -14.29
CA TRP A 388 -9.79 20.08 -15.09
C TRP A 388 -9.16 21.17 -15.95
N PHE A 389 -7.93 21.58 -15.63
CA PHE A 389 -7.13 22.32 -16.58
C PHE A 389 -6.62 21.31 -17.61
N SER A 390 -7.30 21.22 -18.75
CA SER A 390 -6.70 20.72 -19.98
C SER A 390 -5.83 21.82 -20.57
N VAL A 391 -4.50 21.68 -20.43
CA VAL A 391 -3.52 22.05 -21.46
C VAL A 391 -2.46 20.96 -21.49
#